data_AF-A0AAE4ASV5-F1
#
_entry.id   AF-A0AAE4ASV5-F1
#
_cell.length_a   1.000
_cell.length_b   1.000
_cell.length_c   1.000
_cell.angle_alpha   90.00
_cell.angle_beta   90.00
_cell.angle_gamma   90.00
#
_symmetry.space_group_name_H-M   'P 1'
#
loop_
_entity.id
_entity.type
_entity.pdbx_description
1 polymer ?
#
loop_
_entity_poly.entity_id
_entity_poly.type
_entity_poly.pdbx_seq_one_letter_code
_entity_poly.pdbx_strand_id
1 'polypeptide(L)'
;MTQKSSADPPKKVFLEPESLALKFMLLSRLPFDRRAGRKHSLVYGFILDYFHSGYGDALASVRHIVACLKERDPFGRGLYIGDVHSALADLVEWGYLTQQKGSGRAASRYVPVWGDVPSVRGDQNSTGGEICIRGYPNTTVRAAPNTTATSVRESPNKDPLTVTRSLDPGTQEGGPDPAAASPTTAPGALAAPAGDEAAGDSFEAVWRAYGYRQDKAKARAAYVKMNPSPDLHDAMVTAAKAWREDSESKGTVRKRLDKWIAEELYDCDPPTGYRPKAGKPTPAPAPANDNAVAAEPAVTPPSIPRGSHRATVADACIHSEGGSKMLRLTFEIGGEHYRHEIAVESPSSSIQDDGQRELDLVCYAVGLGEVSDESQLVGVPFILTVSASGAFRYARAEAA
;
A
#
# COMPACT_ATOMS: atom_id res chain seq x y z
N MET A 1 2.55 29.37 61.63
CA MET A 1 2.21 30.02 60.34
C MET A 1 2.51 29.03 59.23
N THR A 2 1.47 28.37 58.72
CA THR A 2 1.61 27.27 57.75
C THR A 2 1.49 27.87 56.35
N GLN A 3 2.60 27.97 55.62
CA GLN A 3 2.57 28.42 54.22
C GLN A 3 1.98 27.30 53.34
N LYS A 4 0.79 27.57 52.81
CA LYS A 4 0.09 26.71 51.85
C LYS A 4 0.72 26.94 50.47
N SER A 5 1.55 26.00 50.02
CA SER A 5 2.11 26.00 48.66
C SER A 5 1.00 25.68 47.66
N SER A 6 0.42 26.72 47.06
CA SER A 6 -0.50 26.61 45.93
C SER A 6 0.31 26.44 44.64
N ALA A 7 0.74 25.22 44.35
CA ALA A 7 1.24 24.87 43.04
C ALA A 7 0.03 24.54 42.16
N ASP A 8 -0.39 25.50 41.33
CA ASP A 8 -1.33 25.22 40.24
C ASP A 8 -0.74 24.12 39.35
N PRO A 9 -1.48 23.03 39.06
CA PRO A 9 -0.98 21.99 38.18
C PRO A 9 -0.74 22.59 36.79
N PRO A 10 0.34 22.16 36.09
CA PRO A 10 0.62 22.66 34.75
C PRO A 10 -0.60 22.40 33.86
N LYS A 11 -1.14 23.48 33.29
CA LYS A 11 -2.21 23.41 32.30
C LYS A 11 -1.75 22.45 31.19
N LYS A 12 -2.41 21.29 31.10
CA LYS A 12 -2.27 20.39 29.95
C LYS A 12 -2.71 21.20 28.73
N VAL A 13 -1.75 21.64 27.93
CA VAL A 13 -2.04 22.23 26.63
C VAL A 13 -2.56 21.08 25.78
N PHE A 14 -3.89 20.97 25.69
CA PHE A 14 -4.53 20.06 24.75
C PHE A 14 -4.26 20.62 23.36
N LEU A 15 -3.21 20.10 22.72
CA LEU A 15 -2.94 20.37 21.32
C LEU A 15 -4.08 19.73 20.51
N GLU A 16 -4.76 20.54 19.70
CA GLU A 16 -5.79 20.01 18.82
C GLU A 16 -5.19 18.97 17.87
N PRO A 17 -5.94 17.90 17.54
CA PRO A 17 -5.46 16.80 16.70
C PRO A 17 -4.97 17.27 15.31
N GLU A 18 -5.43 18.42 14.82
CA GLU A 18 -4.99 18.98 13.54
C GLU A 18 -3.85 19.98 13.63
N SER A 19 -3.45 20.36 14.85
CA SER A 19 -2.40 21.36 14.99
C SER A 19 -1.15 20.87 14.29
N LEU A 20 -0.58 21.72 13.44
CA LEU A 20 0.65 21.44 12.71
C LEU A 20 1.76 20.99 13.67
N ALA A 21 1.80 21.57 14.87
CA ALA A 21 2.70 21.20 15.95
C ALA A 21 2.53 19.72 16.36
N LEU A 22 1.31 19.23 16.55
CA LEU A 22 1.06 17.84 16.94
C LEU A 22 1.38 16.86 15.79
N LYS A 23 0.99 17.20 14.56
CA LYS A 23 1.34 16.42 13.37
C LYS A 23 2.87 16.29 13.22
N PHE A 24 3.59 17.40 13.41
CA PHE A 24 5.06 17.41 13.38
C PHE A 24 5.66 16.59 14.53
N MET A 25 5.15 16.75 15.75
CA MET A 25 5.60 15.96 16.91
C MET A 25 5.44 14.45 16.66
N LEU A 26 4.29 14.01 16.16
CA LEU A 26 4.05 12.61 15.84
C LEU A 26 5.01 12.11 14.74
N LEU A 27 5.16 12.86 13.66
CA LEU A 27 6.07 12.49 12.57
C LEU A 27 7.52 12.41 13.05
N SER A 28 7.94 13.30 13.95
CA SER A 28 9.30 13.34 14.50
C SER A 28 9.65 12.14 15.39
N ARG A 29 8.65 11.38 15.88
CA ARG A 29 8.89 10.16 16.68
C ARG A 29 9.27 8.98 15.82
N LEU A 30 8.72 8.89 14.60
CA LEU A 30 8.86 7.74 13.73
C LEU A 30 10.33 7.38 13.40
N PRO A 31 11.25 8.34 13.14
CA PRO A 31 12.67 8.03 12.91
C PRO A 31 13.40 7.36 14.09
N PHE A 32 12.86 7.44 15.30
CA PHE A 32 13.44 6.76 16.47
C PHE A 32 13.01 5.30 16.59
N ASP A 33 12.00 4.86 15.83
CA ASP A 33 11.63 3.45 15.71
C ASP A 33 12.55 2.76 14.71
N ARG A 34 13.38 1.83 15.19
CA ARG A 34 14.34 1.09 14.35
C ARG A 34 13.68 0.27 13.25
N ARG A 35 12.38 -0.04 13.39
CA ARG A 35 11.60 -0.77 12.38
C ARG A 35 11.19 0.14 11.21
N ALA A 36 11.11 1.45 11.45
CA ALA A 36 10.59 2.40 10.49
C ALA A 36 11.66 2.84 9.47
N GLY A 37 11.56 2.32 8.24
CA GLY A 37 12.25 2.88 7.07
C GLY A 37 11.54 4.08 6.41
N ARG A 38 12.15 4.61 5.33
CA ARG A 38 11.65 5.76 4.54
C ARG A 38 10.18 5.62 4.10
N LYS A 39 9.78 4.42 3.66
CA LYS A 39 8.39 4.16 3.21
C LYS A 39 7.36 4.49 4.28
N HIS A 40 7.64 4.19 5.54
CA HIS A 40 6.76 4.46 6.67
C HIS A 40 6.65 5.96 6.93
N SER A 41 7.77 6.70 6.85
CA SER A 41 7.77 8.15 7.05
C SER A 41 6.93 8.88 6.01
N LEU A 42 7.04 8.47 4.74
CA LEU A 42 6.25 9.07 3.66
C LEU A 42 4.75 8.75 3.80
N VAL A 43 4.42 7.49 4.05
CA VAL A 43 3.03 7.06 4.21
C VAL A 43 2.40 7.68 5.46
N TYR A 44 3.11 7.68 6.60
CA TYR A 44 2.61 8.27 7.83
C TYR A 44 2.45 9.79 7.71
N GLY A 45 3.43 10.47 7.09
CA GLY A 45 3.33 11.89 6.79
C GLY A 45 2.12 12.21 5.91
N PHE A 46 1.85 11.40 4.88
CA PHE A 46 0.63 11.54 4.07
C PHE A 46 -0.64 11.40 4.91
N ILE A 47 -0.74 10.38 5.77
CA ILE A 47 -1.94 10.16 6.61
C ILE A 47 -2.14 11.30 7.60
N LEU A 48 -1.08 11.82 8.22
CA LEU A 48 -1.16 12.97 9.12
C LEU A 48 -1.61 14.23 8.41
N ASP A 49 -1.10 14.47 7.20
CA ASP A 49 -1.48 15.60 6.36
C ASP A 49 -2.94 15.50 5.90
N TYR A 50 -3.35 14.31 5.46
CA TYR A 50 -4.69 14.02 4.92
C TYR A 50 -5.77 13.80 6.00
N PHE A 51 -5.40 13.72 7.28
CA PHE A 51 -6.35 13.60 8.38
C PHE A 51 -7.14 14.89 8.60
N HIS A 52 -8.45 14.74 8.79
CA HIS A 52 -9.36 15.84 9.09
C HIS A 52 -10.23 15.57 10.33
N SER A 53 -10.17 16.48 11.32
CA SER A 53 -10.89 16.38 12.59
C SER A 53 -12.41 16.40 12.45
N GLY A 54 -12.92 17.06 11.39
CA GLY A 54 -14.35 17.08 11.08
C GLY A 54 -14.91 15.69 10.77
N TYR A 55 -14.09 14.81 10.19
CA TYR A 55 -14.46 13.40 9.93
C TYR A 55 -13.86 12.43 10.96
N GLY A 56 -12.83 12.86 11.69
CA GLY A 56 -12.12 12.04 12.67
C GLY A 56 -11.24 10.97 12.04
N ASP A 57 -11.01 11.01 10.72
CA ASP A 57 -10.21 10.04 10.00
C ASP A 57 -9.50 10.63 8.76
N ALA A 58 -8.60 9.83 8.20
CA ALA A 58 -8.03 9.99 6.87
C ALA A 58 -8.60 8.88 5.97
N LEU A 59 -9.64 9.20 5.19
CA LEU A 59 -10.22 8.30 4.21
C LEU A 59 -9.40 8.30 2.92
N ALA A 60 -8.56 7.29 2.71
CA ALA A 60 -7.69 7.22 1.55
C ALA A 60 -7.58 5.81 0.99
N SER A 61 -7.80 5.68 -0.32
CA SER A 61 -7.50 4.43 -1.03
C SER A 61 -5.99 4.30 -1.24
N VAL A 62 -5.45 3.08 -1.21
CA VAL A 62 -4.01 2.85 -1.43
C VAL A 62 -3.54 3.41 -2.78
N ARG A 63 -4.38 3.29 -3.82
CA ARG A 63 -4.08 3.88 -5.14
C ARG A 63 -3.94 5.40 -5.09
N HIS A 64 -4.79 6.07 -4.31
CA HIS A 64 -4.72 7.51 -4.12
C HIS A 64 -3.44 7.92 -3.38
N ILE A 65 -3.10 7.20 -2.29
CA ILE A 65 -1.85 7.44 -1.56
C ILE A 65 -0.63 7.32 -2.48
N VAL A 66 -0.58 6.26 -3.30
CA VAL A 66 0.51 6.06 -4.27
C VAL A 66 0.58 7.20 -5.28
N ALA A 67 -0.56 7.64 -5.83
CA ALA A 67 -0.60 8.74 -6.80
C ALA A 67 -0.07 10.05 -6.18
N CYS A 68 -0.55 10.42 -4.99
CA CYS A 68 -0.09 11.62 -4.30
C CYS A 68 1.38 11.55 -3.90
N LEU A 69 1.87 10.41 -3.43
CA LEU A 69 3.27 10.25 -3.09
C LEU A 69 4.18 10.31 -4.32
N LYS A 70 3.71 9.84 -5.48
CA LYS A 70 4.44 9.95 -6.75
C LYS A 70 4.51 11.41 -7.22
N GLU A 71 3.43 12.16 -7.09
CA GLU A 71 3.36 13.58 -7.45
C GLU A 71 4.24 14.45 -6.54
N ARG A 72 4.32 14.12 -5.24
CA ARG A 72 5.15 14.82 -4.26
C ARG A 72 6.65 14.49 -4.35
N ASP A 73 7.02 13.42 -5.05
CA ASP A 73 8.42 13.03 -5.20
C ASP A 73 9.09 13.87 -6.30
N PRO A 74 10.15 14.65 -6.00
CA PRO A 74 10.84 15.48 -6.99
C PRO A 74 11.43 14.66 -8.16
N PHE A 75 11.62 13.35 -7.99
CA PHE A 75 12.10 12.46 -9.04
C PHE A 75 10.99 11.63 -9.70
N GLY A 76 9.73 11.81 -9.28
CA GLY A 76 8.57 11.08 -9.82
C GLY A 76 8.60 9.56 -9.61
N ARG A 77 9.49 9.06 -8.74
CA ARG A 77 9.63 7.63 -8.44
C ARG A 77 8.48 7.13 -7.58
N GLY A 78 8.15 7.87 -6.53
CA GLY A 78 7.06 7.53 -5.61
C GLY A 78 7.32 6.24 -4.84
N LEU A 79 6.23 5.59 -4.39
CA LEU A 79 6.26 4.26 -3.77
C LEU A 79 5.42 3.29 -4.60
N TYR A 80 5.79 2.00 -4.58
CA TYR A 80 4.95 0.97 -5.19
C TYR A 80 3.72 0.70 -4.31
N ILE A 81 2.64 0.18 -4.92
CA ILE A 81 1.41 -0.19 -4.21
C ILE A 81 1.68 -1.17 -3.06
N GLY A 82 2.60 -2.13 -3.26
CA GLY A 82 3.01 -3.09 -2.23
C GLY A 82 3.72 -2.43 -1.05
N ASP A 83 4.55 -1.42 -1.30
CA ASP A 83 5.25 -0.67 -0.26
C ASP A 83 4.28 0.13 0.61
N VAL A 84 3.27 0.75 -0.01
CA VAL A 84 2.24 1.48 0.72
C VAL A 84 1.38 0.51 1.55
N HIS A 85 1.02 -0.64 0.99
CA HIS A 85 0.29 -1.68 1.73
C HIS A 85 1.06 -2.20 2.94
N SER A 86 2.34 -2.56 2.76
CA SER A 86 3.18 -3.02 3.86
C SER A 86 3.36 -1.93 4.90
N ALA A 87 3.69 -0.70 4.50
CA ALA A 87 3.87 0.41 5.42
C ALA A 87 2.60 0.72 6.23
N LEU A 88 1.41 0.66 5.63
CA LEU A 88 0.15 0.85 6.35
C LEU A 88 -0.12 -0.28 7.34
N ALA A 89 0.16 -1.54 6.96
CA ALA A 89 0.02 -2.68 7.86
C ALA A 89 0.98 -2.56 9.05
N ASP A 90 2.25 -2.26 8.79
CA ASP A 90 3.31 -2.07 9.77
C ASP A 90 2.97 -0.92 10.75
N LEU A 91 2.55 0.23 10.24
CA LEU A 91 2.16 1.39 11.07
C LEU A 91 0.94 1.11 11.96
N VAL A 92 0.01 0.27 11.49
CA VAL A 92 -1.14 -0.18 12.28
C VAL A 92 -0.70 -1.18 13.35
N GLU A 93 0.13 -2.16 12.99
CA GLU A 93 0.67 -3.15 13.92
C GLU A 93 1.49 -2.51 15.03
N TRP A 94 2.28 -1.47 14.70
CA TRP A 94 3.12 -0.76 15.67
C TRP A 94 2.36 0.27 16.51
N GLY A 95 1.06 0.48 16.24
CA GLY A 95 0.20 1.37 17.00
C GLY A 95 0.36 2.86 16.69
N TYR A 96 0.93 3.21 15.53
CA TYR A 96 0.94 4.62 15.06
C TYR A 96 -0.40 5.02 14.43
N LEU A 97 -1.08 4.05 13.82
CA LEU A 97 -2.37 4.22 13.16
C LEU A 97 -3.37 3.19 13.69
N THR A 98 -4.64 3.56 13.69
CA THR A 98 -5.73 2.58 13.72
C THR A 98 -6.39 2.54 12.34
N GLN A 99 -6.77 1.35 11.88
CA GLN A 99 -7.38 1.16 10.57
C GLN A 99 -8.80 0.64 10.72
N GLN A 100 -9.75 1.36 10.11
CA GLN A 100 -11.05 0.80 9.80
C GLN A 100 -11.03 0.34 8.34
N LYS A 101 -10.97 -0.98 8.13
CA LYS A 101 -10.85 -1.58 6.81
C LYS A 101 -12.13 -1.32 6.00
N GLY A 102 -11.97 -0.70 4.82
CA GLY A 102 -13.06 -0.52 3.88
C GLY A 102 -13.48 -1.86 3.26
N SER A 103 -14.77 -2.02 2.97
CA SER A 103 -15.32 -3.18 2.26
C SER A 103 -15.77 -2.82 0.85
N GLY A 104 -15.51 -3.70 -0.13
CA GLY A 104 -15.95 -3.53 -1.51
C GLY A 104 -15.27 -2.35 -2.21
N ARG A 105 -16.04 -1.31 -2.56
CA ARG A 105 -15.54 -0.08 -3.20
C ARG A 105 -15.14 1.00 -2.20
N ALA A 106 -15.42 0.81 -0.91
CA ALA A 106 -15.08 1.80 0.12
C ALA A 106 -13.57 1.78 0.40
N ALA A 107 -12.96 2.97 0.48
CA ALA A 107 -11.59 3.13 0.93
C ALA A 107 -11.46 2.80 2.42
N SER A 108 -10.25 2.44 2.85
CA SER A 108 -9.95 2.30 4.27
C SER A 108 -9.81 3.67 4.93
N ARG A 109 -10.20 3.75 6.19
CA ARG A 109 -10.02 4.93 7.04
C ARG A 109 -8.87 4.68 7.98
N TYR A 110 -8.00 5.68 8.13
CA TYR A 110 -6.87 5.65 9.03
C TYR A 110 -6.98 6.77 10.05
N VAL A 111 -6.80 6.46 11.32
CA VAL A 111 -6.83 7.45 12.40
C VAL A 111 -5.47 7.41 13.11
N PRO A 112 -4.70 8.53 13.10
CA PRO A 112 -3.48 8.63 13.88
C PRO A 112 -3.76 8.48 15.37
N VAL A 113 -2.87 7.78 16.07
CA VAL A 113 -2.95 7.70 17.53
C VAL A 113 -2.38 8.99 18.11
N TRP A 114 -3.28 9.94 18.41
CA TRP A 114 -2.95 11.28 18.93
C TRP A 114 -2.49 11.30 20.39
N GLY A 115 -2.71 10.20 21.13
CA GLY A 115 -2.33 10.07 22.54
C GLY A 115 -0.83 9.89 22.77
N ASP A 116 -0.45 9.59 24.02
CA ASP A 116 0.89 9.12 24.35
C ASP A 116 1.11 7.76 23.66
N VAL A 117 1.60 7.81 22.43
CA VAL A 117 2.09 6.63 21.71
C VAL A 117 3.04 5.93 22.68
N PRO A 118 2.78 4.67 23.07
CA PRO A 118 3.59 4.00 24.08
C PRO A 118 5.05 4.06 23.63
N SER A 119 5.89 4.70 24.45
CA SER A 119 7.33 4.63 24.28
C SER A 119 7.71 3.15 24.24
N VAL A 120 8.27 2.69 23.12
CA VAL A 120 8.59 1.28 22.88
C VAL A 120 9.74 0.78 23.79
N ARG A 121 10.25 1.62 24.71
CA ARG A 121 11.00 1.15 25.87
C ARG A 121 10.05 0.84 27.01
N GLY A 122 9.72 -0.45 27.18
CA GLY A 122 9.53 -0.96 28.53
C GLY A 122 10.88 -0.91 29.23
N ASP A 123 11.15 0.15 29.99
CA ASP A 123 12.32 0.20 30.84
C ASP A 123 12.16 -0.91 31.90
N GLN A 124 12.98 -1.95 31.82
CA GLN A 124 13.03 -3.04 32.81
C GLN A 124 13.50 -2.58 34.21
N ASN A 125 13.64 -1.27 34.45
CA ASN A 125 14.17 -0.70 35.69
C ASN A 125 13.19 0.17 36.51
N SER A 126 11.90 0.21 36.16
CA SER A 126 10.92 0.92 37.00
C SER A 126 10.32 0.01 38.06
N THR A 127 11.04 -0.18 39.16
CA THR A 127 10.44 -0.66 40.41
C THR A 127 9.63 0.48 41.02
N GLY A 128 8.31 0.47 40.83
CA GLY A 128 7.38 1.40 41.48
C GLY A 128 6.56 2.21 40.48
N GLY A 129 5.24 2.15 40.64
CA GLY A 129 4.23 2.69 39.73
C GLY A 129 4.13 4.22 39.68
N GLU A 130 5.17 4.89 39.18
CA GLU A 130 5.08 6.26 38.71
C GLU A 130 5.58 6.38 37.26
N ILE A 131 4.73 6.98 36.44
CA ILE A 131 4.99 7.30 35.04
C ILE A 131 6.08 8.36 35.00
N CYS A 132 7.34 7.95 34.91
CA CYS A 132 8.45 8.87 34.69
C CYS A 132 8.39 9.39 33.25
N ILE A 133 7.83 10.59 33.10
CA ILE A 133 8.05 11.42 31.93
C ILE A 133 9.54 11.76 31.90
N ARG A 134 10.31 11.02 31.10
CA ARG A 134 11.65 11.49 30.75
C ARG A 134 11.47 12.69 29.83
N GLY A 135 11.35 13.87 30.43
CA GLY A 135 11.32 15.14 29.72
C GLY A 135 12.50 15.19 28.77
N TYR A 136 12.23 15.42 27.49
CA TYR A 136 13.24 15.60 26.45
C TYR A 136 14.30 16.60 26.94
N PRO A 137 15.59 16.24 27.09
CA PRO A 137 16.58 17.16 27.61
C PRO A 137 16.95 18.30 26.65
N ASN A 138 16.33 18.43 25.47
CA ASN A 138 16.74 19.42 24.45
C ASN A 138 15.59 20.15 23.72
N THR A 139 14.36 20.18 24.25
CA THR A 139 13.28 21.02 23.67
C THR A 139 13.16 22.41 24.30
N THR A 140 14.01 22.76 25.27
CA THR A 140 14.15 24.13 25.76
C THR A 140 14.98 24.94 24.77
N VAL A 141 14.30 25.67 23.90
CA VAL A 141 14.85 26.90 23.33
C VAL A 141 15.24 27.77 24.53
N ARG A 142 16.55 27.95 24.77
CA ARG A 142 17.01 28.97 25.72
C ARG A 142 16.43 30.30 25.24
N ALA A 143 15.54 30.88 26.02
CA ALA A 143 15.15 32.27 25.82
C ALA A 143 16.43 33.11 25.87
N ALA A 144 16.84 33.65 24.72
CA ALA A 144 17.81 34.73 24.71
C ALA A 144 17.16 35.91 25.45
N PRO A 145 17.82 36.54 26.43
CA PRO A 145 17.19 37.52 27.32
C PRO A 145 16.75 38.85 26.65
N ASN A 146 16.81 38.98 25.32
CA ASN A 146 16.67 40.27 24.63
C ASN A 146 15.64 40.30 23.48
N THR A 147 14.72 39.35 23.38
CA THR A 147 13.60 39.45 22.40
C THR A 147 12.29 39.74 23.11
N THR A 148 11.88 41.00 23.09
CA THR A 148 10.53 41.44 23.48
C THR A 148 9.49 40.69 22.66
N ALA A 149 8.69 39.89 23.36
CA ALA A 149 7.49 39.25 22.84
C ALA A 149 6.46 40.32 22.51
N THR A 150 6.51 40.88 21.31
CA THR A 150 5.43 41.64 20.63
C THR A 150 5.96 42.22 19.31
N SER A 151 6.14 41.36 18.30
CA SER A 151 6.11 41.81 16.90
C SER A 151 5.98 40.62 15.97
N VAL A 152 4.82 39.96 16.01
CA VAL A 152 4.33 39.21 14.84
C VAL A 152 3.15 40.00 14.32
N ARG A 153 3.35 40.61 13.15
CA ARG A 153 2.30 41.29 12.41
C ARG A 153 1.27 40.23 12.01
N GLU A 154 0.01 40.39 12.43
CA GLU A 154 -1.08 39.53 11.96
C GLU A 154 -1.20 39.68 10.44
N SER A 155 -0.83 38.63 9.70
CA SER A 155 -1.16 38.50 8.29
C SER A 155 -2.50 37.78 8.18
N PRO A 156 -3.55 38.38 7.62
CA PRO A 156 -4.83 37.70 7.44
C PRO A 156 -4.71 36.76 6.23
N ASN A 157 -4.21 35.54 6.44
CA ASN A 157 -4.30 34.50 5.42
C ASN A 157 -5.63 33.76 5.57
N LYS A 158 -6.73 34.46 5.26
CA LYS A 158 -7.96 33.82 4.83
C LYS A 158 -7.92 33.82 3.31
N ASP A 159 -7.62 32.68 2.72
CA ASP A 159 -7.99 32.41 1.33
C ASP A 159 -9.45 31.92 1.33
N PRO A 160 -10.43 32.69 0.83
CA PRO A 160 -11.84 32.33 0.88
C PRO A 160 -12.28 31.48 -0.33
N LEU A 161 -11.37 30.96 -1.15
CA LEU A 161 -11.74 30.29 -2.40
C LEU A 161 -11.14 28.88 -2.52
N THR A 162 -11.67 27.95 -1.73
CA THR A 162 -11.67 26.54 -2.09
C THR A 162 -13.02 25.92 -1.76
N VAL A 163 -14.04 26.31 -2.52
CA VAL A 163 -15.31 25.60 -2.56
C VAL A 163 -15.12 24.36 -3.42
N THR A 164 -14.71 23.25 -2.81
CA THR A 164 -14.85 21.93 -3.42
C THR A 164 -16.32 21.52 -3.33
N ARG A 165 -17.01 21.72 -4.46
CA ARG A 165 -18.40 21.36 -4.70
C ARG A 165 -18.57 19.84 -4.54
N SER A 166 -19.31 19.41 -3.53
CA SER A 166 -19.78 18.02 -3.42
C SER A 166 -20.67 17.68 -4.61
N LEU A 167 -20.30 16.63 -5.35
CA LEU A 167 -21.15 15.94 -6.31
C LEU A 167 -21.62 14.64 -5.66
N ASP A 168 -22.76 14.71 -4.96
CA ASP A 168 -23.61 13.53 -4.78
C ASP A 168 -25.07 13.99 -4.61
N PRO A 169 -26.02 13.53 -5.44
CA PRO A 169 -27.43 13.84 -5.30
C PRO A 169 -28.07 12.84 -4.31
N GLY A 170 -28.23 13.27 -3.06
CA GLY A 170 -28.98 12.55 -2.03
C GLY A 170 -30.42 13.04 -1.96
N THR A 171 -31.34 12.22 -2.47
CA THR A 171 -32.80 12.33 -2.31
C THR A 171 -33.20 12.36 -0.84
N GLN A 172 -34.02 13.33 -0.41
CA GLN A 172 -35.00 13.09 0.65
C GLN A 172 -36.18 14.07 0.61
N GLU A 173 -37.36 13.47 0.75
CA GLU A 173 -38.71 14.02 0.76
C GLU A 173 -39.06 14.73 2.09
N GLY A 174 -40.08 15.61 2.03
CA GLY A 174 -40.81 16.09 3.21
C GLY A 174 -41.54 17.43 2.98
N GLY A 175 -42.76 17.38 2.42
CA GLY A 175 -43.70 18.53 2.35
C GLY A 175 -44.45 18.75 3.67
N PRO A 176 -45.70 19.28 3.68
CA PRO A 176 -46.42 20.22 2.80
C PRO A 176 -46.75 21.54 3.59
N ASP A 177 -47.35 22.61 3.05
CA ASP A 177 -48.79 22.81 2.74
C ASP A 177 -49.05 24.36 2.58
N PRO A 178 -50.26 24.90 2.33
CA PRO A 178 -50.77 25.27 0.99
C PRO A 178 -51.20 26.74 0.83
N ALA A 179 -51.40 27.22 -0.41
CA ALA A 179 -52.44 28.20 -0.74
C ALA A 179 -52.74 28.22 -2.25
N ALA A 180 -54.03 28.25 -2.58
CA ALA A 180 -54.62 27.90 -3.85
C ALA A 180 -54.93 29.09 -4.77
N ALA A 181 -54.98 28.82 -6.08
CA ALA A 181 -56.03 29.31 -6.99
C ALA A 181 -56.15 28.38 -8.22
N SER A 182 -57.35 27.87 -8.46
CA SER A 182 -57.76 27.01 -9.60
C SER A 182 -58.29 27.87 -10.78
N PRO A 183 -58.89 27.28 -11.84
CA PRO A 183 -58.29 26.48 -12.92
C PRO A 183 -58.61 27.07 -14.32
N THR A 184 -57.95 26.63 -15.39
CA THR A 184 -58.54 26.69 -16.74
C THR A 184 -58.06 25.50 -17.59
N THR A 185 -59.02 24.92 -18.30
CA THR A 185 -59.00 23.59 -18.92
C THR A 185 -58.54 23.63 -20.39
N ALA A 186 -57.52 22.81 -20.72
CA ALA A 186 -57.25 22.04 -21.96
C ALA A 186 -57.15 22.75 -23.34
N PRO A 187 -56.74 22.04 -24.41
CA PRO A 187 -55.53 21.22 -24.59
C PRO A 187 -54.74 21.66 -25.86
N GLY A 188 -53.43 21.47 -25.89
CA GLY A 188 -52.66 21.75 -27.12
C GLY A 188 -51.21 21.35 -26.99
N ALA A 189 -50.83 20.30 -27.71
CA ALA A 189 -49.45 19.90 -27.92
C ALA A 189 -48.64 21.03 -28.58
N LEU A 190 -47.41 21.26 -28.10
CA LEU A 190 -46.16 21.36 -28.89
C LEU A 190 -45.01 21.95 -28.05
N ALA A 191 -43.95 21.15 -27.94
CA ALA A 191 -42.53 21.49 -27.98
C ALA A 191 -41.89 22.42 -26.91
N ALA A 192 -40.96 21.82 -26.15
CA ALA A 192 -39.58 22.30 -25.93
C ALA A 192 -38.77 21.22 -25.16
N PRO A 193 -37.42 21.21 -25.21
CA PRO A 193 -36.52 21.23 -26.36
C PRO A 193 -35.72 19.91 -26.48
N ALA A 194 -35.11 19.74 -27.66
CA ALA A 194 -34.25 18.63 -28.05
C ALA A 194 -33.02 18.47 -27.15
N GLY A 195 -32.67 17.21 -26.86
CA GLY A 195 -31.38 16.90 -26.24
C GLY A 195 -31.16 15.51 -25.66
N ASP A 196 -31.94 14.47 -25.97
CA ASP A 196 -31.65 13.14 -25.39
C ASP A 196 -32.04 11.88 -26.20
N GLU A 197 -32.71 12.01 -27.36
CA GLU A 197 -33.11 10.82 -28.13
C GLU A 197 -32.04 10.32 -29.12
N ALA A 198 -31.11 11.15 -29.58
CA ALA A 198 -30.07 10.74 -30.55
C ALA A 198 -28.97 9.82 -29.97
N ALA A 199 -28.78 9.83 -28.65
CA ALA A 199 -27.78 9.00 -27.98
C ALA A 199 -28.24 7.55 -27.73
N GLY A 200 -29.57 7.33 -27.72
CA GLY A 200 -30.16 6.00 -27.52
C GLY A 200 -29.88 5.06 -28.69
N ASP A 201 -30.13 5.53 -29.91
CA ASP A 201 -29.99 4.74 -31.14
C ASP A 201 -28.53 4.56 -31.57
N SER A 202 -27.68 5.56 -31.33
CA SER A 202 -26.25 5.49 -31.67
C SER A 202 -25.51 4.48 -30.78
N PHE A 203 -25.74 4.45 -29.47
CA PHE A 203 -25.15 3.42 -28.62
C PHE A 203 -25.61 2.00 -29.01
N GLU A 204 -26.90 1.83 -29.32
CA GLU A 204 -27.47 0.55 -29.74
C GLU A 204 -26.78 0.01 -31.00
N ALA A 205 -26.42 0.87 -31.95
CA ALA A 205 -25.71 0.48 -33.17
C ALA A 205 -24.31 -0.08 -32.88
N VAL A 206 -23.51 0.58 -32.04
CA VAL A 206 -22.17 0.06 -31.62
C VAL A 206 -22.31 -1.24 -30.83
N TRP A 207 -23.28 -1.29 -29.90
CA TRP A 207 -23.55 -2.46 -29.07
C TRP A 207 -23.90 -3.70 -29.90
N ARG A 208 -24.77 -3.53 -30.91
CA ARG A 208 -25.15 -4.61 -31.83
C ARG A 208 -24.01 -5.01 -32.76
N ALA A 209 -23.23 -4.04 -33.24
CA ALA A 209 -22.06 -4.29 -34.09
C ALA A 209 -21.00 -5.13 -33.39
N TYR A 210 -20.66 -4.80 -32.14
CA TYR A 210 -19.63 -5.49 -31.37
C TYR A 210 -20.02 -6.91 -30.95
N GLY A 211 -21.33 -7.15 -30.70
CA GLY A 211 -21.89 -8.48 -30.47
C GLY A 211 -21.62 -9.12 -29.10
N TYR A 212 -20.92 -8.45 -28.19
CA TYR A 212 -20.64 -8.95 -26.83
C TYR A 212 -21.71 -8.49 -25.83
N ARG A 213 -22.69 -9.36 -25.53
CA ARG A 213 -23.93 -8.99 -24.82
C ARG A 213 -23.83 -8.90 -23.28
N GLN A 214 -22.66 -8.60 -22.70
CA GLN A 214 -22.50 -8.50 -21.23
C GLN A 214 -22.24 -7.08 -20.77
N ASP A 215 -22.80 -6.70 -19.61
CA ASP A 215 -22.62 -5.39 -18.97
C ASP A 215 -23.07 -4.17 -19.82
N LYS A 216 -24.20 -4.28 -20.54
CA LYS A 216 -24.80 -3.21 -21.37
C LYS A 216 -24.83 -1.85 -20.66
N ALA A 217 -25.21 -1.83 -19.38
CA ALA A 217 -25.28 -0.60 -18.58
C ALA A 217 -23.91 0.09 -18.41
N LYS A 218 -22.82 -0.67 -18.22
CA LYS A 218 -21.47 -0.11 -18.09
C LYS A 218 -20.93 0.38 -19.43
N ALA A 219 -21.20 -0.37 -20.50
CA ALA A 219 -20.83 0.06 -21.85
C ALA A 219 -21.56 1.33 -22.28
N ARG A 220 -22.85 1.45 -21.92
CA ARG A 220 -23.63 2.68 -22.15
C ARG A 220 -23.04 3.86 -21.39
N ALA A 221 -22.67 3.66 -20.13
CA ALA A 221 -22.02 4.71 -19.33
C ALA A 221 -20.67 5.14 -19.92
N ALA A 222 -19.86 4.20 -20.42
CA ALA A 222 -18.60 4.51 -21.11
C ALA A 222 -18.84 5.30 -22.41
N TYR A 223 -19.82 4.90 -23.22
CA TYR A 223 -20.19 5.58 -24.46
C TYR A 223 -20.70 7.01 -24.22
N VAL A 224 -21.60 7.20 -23.25
CA VAL A 224 -22.12 8.52 -22.87
C VAL A 224 -21.01 9.41 -22.32
N LYS A 225 -20.11 8.86 -21.49
CA LYS A 225 -18.97 9.61 -20.96
C LYS A 225 -18.04 10.10 -22.07
N MET A 226 -17.88 9.31 -23.13
CA MET A 226 -17.02 9.63 -24.26
C MET A 226 -17.65 10.69 -25.18
N ASN A 227 -18.99 10.76 -25.23
CA ASN A 227 -19.75 11.70 -26.05
C ASN A 227 -19.24 11.80 -27.50
N PRO A 228 -19.26 10.68 -28.26
CA PRO A 228 -18.68 10.63 -29.59
C PRO A 228 -19.40 11.56 -30.57
N SER A 229 -18.64 12.23 -31.44
CA SER A 229 -19.20 12.93 -32.59
C SER A 229 -19.82 11.94 -33.58
N PRO A 230 -20.71 12.37 -34.49
CA PRO A 230 -21.31 11.48 -35.50
C PRO A 230 -20.27 10.71 -36.33
N ASP A 231 -19.19 11.38 -36.74
CA ASP A 231 -18.11 10.75 -37.51
C ASP A 231 -17.35 9.71 -36.68
N LEU A 232 -17.12 9.99 -35.39
CA LEU A 232 -16.48 9.06 -34.47
C LEU A 232 -17.39 7.87 -34.18
N HIS A 233 -18.70 8.09 -34.08
CA HIS A 233 -19.70 7.03 -33.93
C HIS A 233 -19.65 6.06 -35.12
N ASP A 234 -19.61 6.56 -36.35
CA ASP A 234 -19.54 5.73 -37.55
C ASP A 234 -18.22 4.94 -37.63
N ALA A 235 -17.11 5.56 -37.23
CA ALA A 235 -15.81 4.89 -37.09
C ALA A 235 -15.88 3.76 -36.04
N MET A 236 -16.50 4.01 -34.88
CA MET A 236 -16.67 3.01 -33.82
C MET A 236 -17.56 1.83 -34.28
N VAL A 237 -18.64 2.09 -35.02
CA VAL A 237 -19.49 1.01 -35.57
C VAL A 237 -18.68 0.14 -36.54
N THR A 238 -17.85 0.75 -37.37
CA THR A 238 -16.98 0.06 -38.33
C THR A 238 -15.91 -0.77 -37.62
N ALA A 239 -15.20 -0.18 -36.67
CA ALA A 239 -14.20 -0.87 -35.86
C ALA A 239 -14.81 -2.01 -35.04
N ALA A 240 -16.01 -1.81 -34.48
CA ALA A 240 -16.72 -2.85 -33.72
C ALA A 240 -17.07 -4.08 -34.58
N LYS A 241 -17.43 -3.88 -35.85
CA LYS A 241 -17.67 -4.99 -36.81
C LYS A 241 -16.36 -5.72 -37.14
N ALA A 242 -15.30 -4.98 -37.45
CA ALA A 242 -13.99 -5.57 -37.76
C ALA A 242 -13.45 -6.41 -36.59
N TRP A 243 -13.56 -5.90 -35.36
CA TRP A 243 -13.18 -6.63 -34.16
C TRP A 243 -14.02 -7.89 -33.92
N ARG A 244 -15.30 -7.85 -34.27
CA ARG A 244 -16.17 -9.03 -34.19
C ARG A 244 -15.75 -10.08 -35.21
N GLU A 245 -15.59 -9.72 -36.47
CA GLU A 245 -15.19 -10.63 -37.56
C GLU A 245 -13.81 -11.25 -37.30
N ASP A 246 -12.85 -10.47 -36.81
CA ASP A 246 -11.52 -10.96 -36.45
C ASP A 246 -11.58 -11.96 -35.28
N SER A 247 -12.41 -11.67 -34.27
CA SER A 247 -12.58 -12.58 -33.13
C SER A 247 -13.30 -13.89 -33.49
N GLU A 248 -14.27 -13.83 -34.41
CA GLU A 248 -15.02 -14.99 -34.89
C GLU A 248 -14.15 -15.87 -35.80
N SER A 249 -13.31 -15.26 -36.64
CA SER A 249 -12.36 -15.99 -37.50
C SER A 249 -11.20 -16.63 -36.74
N LYS A 250 -10.68 -15.97 -35.69
CA LYS A 250 -9.53 -16.47 -34.90
C LYS A 250 -9.92 -17.25 -33.64
N GLY A 251 -11.21 -17.29 -33.28
CA GLY A 251 -11.70 -17.96 -32.07
C GLY A 251 -11.19 -17.33 -30.76
N THR A 252 -10.80 -16.05 -30.79
CA THR A 252 -10.23 -15.35 -29.63
C THR A 252 -11.33 -14.74 -28.76
N VAL A 253 -11.12 -14.73 -27.44
CA VAL A 253 -12.04 -14.09 -26.51
C VAL A 253 -11.97 -12.57 -26.68
N ARG A 254 -13.10 -11.96 -27.07
CA ARG A 254 -13.25 -10.49 -27.19
C ARG A 254 -13.08 -9.83 -25.82
N LYS A 255 -12.46 -8.63 -25.81
CA LYS A 255 -12.52 -7.72 -24.65
C LYS A 255 -13.98 -7.31 -24.39
N ARG A 256 -14.26 -6.84 -23.19
CA ARG A 256 -15.59 -6.31 -22.83
C ARG A 256 -15.78 -4.93 -23.45
N LEU A 257 -16.97 -4.61 -23.95
CA LEU A 257 -17.21 -3.37 -24.71
C LEU A 257 -16.93 -2.10 -23.88
N ASP A 258 -17.24 -2.12 -22.57
CA ASP A 258 -16.93 -1.03 -21.66
C ASP A 258 -15.43 -0.69 -21.63
N LYS A 259 -14.57 -1.72 -21.64
CA LYS A 259 -13.12 -1.54 -21.72
C LYS A 259 -12.64 -1.17 -23.11
N TRP A 260 -13.27 -1.71 -24.16
CA TRP A 260 -12.92 -1.37 -25.54
C TRP A 260 -13.19 0.11 -25.85
N ILE A 261 -14.32 0.65 -25.36
CA ILE A 261 -14.64 2.09 -25.47
C ILE A 261 -13.72 2.92 -24.57
N ALA A 262 -13.51 2.51 -23.31
CA ALA A 262 -12.72 3.30 -22.35
C ALA A 262 -11.20 3.31 -22.63
N GLU A 263 -10.66 2.30 -23.30
CA GLU A 263 -9.26 2.22 -23.73
C GLU A 263 -9.07 2.79 -25.16
N GLU A 264 -10.10 3.42 -25.74
CA GLU A 264 -10.06 4.03 -27.08
C GLU A 264 -9.59 3.07 -28.20
N LEU A 265 -9.90 1.78 -28.05
CA LEU A 265 -9.43 0.73 -28.96
C LEU A 265 -10.18 0.67 -30.29
N TYR A 266 -11.00 1.68 -30.60
CA TYR A 266 -11.61 1.87 -31.92
C TYR A 266 -10.60 2.43 -32.94
N ASP A 267 -9.51 3.06 -32.49
CA ASP A 267 -8.40 3.53 -33.35
C ASP A 267 -7.32 2.45 -33.58
N CYS A 268 -7.45 1.29 -32.92
CA CYS A 268 -6.48 0.20 -33.01
C CYS A 268 -7.04 -1.00 -33.77
N ASP A 269 -6.20 -1.62 -34.60
CA ASP A 269 -6.50 -2.91 -35.21
C ASP A 269 -6.66 -4.00 -34.13
N PRO A 270 -7.56 -4.99 -34.34
CA PRO A 270 -7.79 -6.05 -33.38
C PRO A 270 -6.50 -6.81 -33.10
N PRO A 271 -6.18 -7.09 -31.81
CA PRO A 271 -4.92 -7.70 -31.44
C PRO A 271 -4.76 -9.05 -32.13
N THR A 272 -3.69 -9.17 -32.92
CA THR A 272 -3.33 -10.41 -33.63
C THR A 272 -2.91 -11.47 -32.60
N GLY A 273 -3.90 -12.19 -32.06
CA GLY A 273 -3.68 -13.36 -31.21
C GLY A 273 -3.43 -13.06 -29.73
N TYR A 274 -4.42 -12.54 -29.02
CA TYR A 274 -4.48 -12.75 -27.57
C TYR A 274 -5.01 -14.16 -27.28
N ARG A 275 -4.11 -15.11 -27.02
CA ARG A 275 -4.49 -16.33 -26.30
C ARG A 275 -4.77 -15.94 -24.85
N PRO A 276 -5.92 -16.30 -24.25
CA PRO A 276 -6.06 -16.19 -22.81
C PRO A 276 -4.88 -16.91 -22.17
N LYS A 277 -4.35 -16.33 -21.09
CA LYS A 277 -3.31 -16.95 -20.27
C LYS A 277 -3.91 -18.25 -19.72
N ALA A 278 -3.76 -19.34 -20.47
CA ALA A 278 -4.00 -20.68 -19.98
C ALA A 278 -3.16 -20.83 -18.71
N GLY A 279 -3.70 -21.48 -17.68
CA GLY A 279 -2.89 -21.92 -16.55
C GLY A 279 -1.60 -22.55 -17.08
N LYS A 280 -0.47 -22.27 -16.41
CA LYS A 280 0.88 -22.70 -16.83
C LYS A 280 0.81 -24.04 -17.59
N PRO A 281 1.16 -24.08 -18.89
CA PRO A 281 1.29 -25.34 -19.58
C PRO A 281 2.43 -26.11 -18.92
N THR A 282 2.13 -27.33 -18.47
CA THR A 282 3.13 -28.33 -18.11
C THR A 282 4.08 -28.48 -19.30
N PRO A 283 5.41 -28.31 -19.14
CA PRO A 283 6.33 -28.53 -20.24
C PRO A 283 6.31 -30.03 -20.61
N ALA A 284 6.14 -30.30 -21.89
CA ALA A 284 6.33 -31.64 -22.45
C ALA A 284 7.81 -32.06 -22.27
N PRO A 285 8.09 -33.35 -22.06
CA PRO A 285 9.45 -33.83 -21.80
C PRO A 285 10.32 -33.64 -23.05
N ALA A 286 11.48 -33.00 -22.87
CA ALA A 286 12.55 -33.01 -23.84
C ALA A 286 13.23 -34.39 -23.88
N PRO A 287 13.72 -34.85 -25.05
CA PRO A 287 14.34 -36.17 -25.19
C PRO A 287 15.62 -36.30 -24.35
N ALA A 288 15.82 -37.50 -23.81
CA ALA A 288 16.91 -37.90 -22.92
C ALA A 288 18.28 -37.53 -23.49
N ASN A 289 19.09 -36.85 -22.67
CA ASN A 289 20.50 -36.66 -22.92
C ASN A 289 21.26 -37.27 -21.73
N ASP A 290 21.97 -38.37 -21.99
CA ASP A 290 22.52 -39.31 -21.00
C ASP A 290 23.78 -38.83 -20.26
N ASN A 291 24.01 -37.52 -20.09
CA ASN A 291 25.25 -37.00 -19.50
C ASN A 291 25.08 -35.73 -18.65
N ALA A 292 24.24 -35.78 -17.61
CA ALA A 292 24.26 -34.73 -16.57
C ALA A 292 24.14 -35.35 -15.17
N VAL A 293 25.06 -34.92 -14.29
CA VAL A 293 25.18 -35.32 -12.87
C VAL A 293 23.84 -35.17 -12.16
N ALA A 294 23.47 -36.20 -11.40
CA ALA A 294 22.17 -36.37 -10.76
C ALA A 294 21.68 -35.08 -10.06
N ALA A 295 20.69 -34.43 -10.67
CA ALA A 295 19.91 -33.40 -10.00
C ALA A 295 19.02 -34.09 -8.97
N GLU A 296 19.23 -33.79 -7.70
CA GLU A 296 18.36 -34.23 -6.62
C GLU A 296 16.90 -33.80 -6.87
N PRO A 297 15.92 -34.64 -6.50
CA PRO A 297 14.51 -34.37 -6.76
C PRO A 297 14.09 -33.06 -6.08
N ALA A 298 13.29 -32.26 -6.81
CA ALA A 298 12.64 -31.05 -6.31
C ALA A 298 11.55 -31.40 -5.28
N VAL A 299 11.98 -31.87 -4.10
CA VAL A 299 11.17 -31.87 -2.88
C VAL A 299 11.02 -30.40 -2.50
N THR A 300 9.79 -29.92 -2.42
CA THR A 300 9.55 -28.58 -1.85
C THR A 300 10.02 -28.66 -0.40
N PRO A 301 11.10 -27.98 0.00
CA PRO A 301 11.65 -28.15 1.33
C PRO A 301 10.59 -27.74 2.36
N PRO A 302 10.51 -28.45 3.50
CA PRO A 302 9.55 -28.11 4.55
C PRO A 302 9.76 -26.66 4.99
N SER A 303 8.68 -25.96 5.31
CA SER A 303 8.76 -24.61 5.86
C SER A 303 9.17 -24.70 7.32
N ILE A 304 10.18 -23.93 7.73
CA ILE A 304 10.70 -23.96 9.11
C ILE A 304 9.56 -23.62 10.07
N PRO A 305 9.29 -24.45 11.09
CA PRO A 305 8.22 -24.21 12.04
C PRO A 305 8.42 -22.87 12.77
N ARG A 306 7.31 -22.19 13.07
CA ARG A 306 7.35 -20.93 13.85
C ARG A 306 7.84 -21.18 15.27
N GLY A 307 8.47 -20.17 15.87
CA GLY A 307 8.98 -20.24 17.24
C GLY A 307 10.51 -20.25 17.31
N SER A 308 11.03 -20.52 18.50
CA SER A 308 12.46 -20.58 18.78
C SER A 308 12.92 -22.03 18.80
N HIS A 309 13.91 -22.35 17.98
CA HIS A 309 14.42 -23.69 17.78
C HIS A 309 15.93 -23.71 17.98
N ARG A 310 16.44 -24.79 18.57
CA ARG A 310 17.87 -25.10 18.51
C ARG A 310 18.13 -25.73 17.16
N ALA A 311 18.94 -25.08 16.34
CA ALA A 311 19.29 -25.50 14.99
C ALA A 311 20.79 -25.77 14.90
N THR A 312 21.16 -26.72 14.05
CA THR A 312 22.56 -26.95 13.66
C THR A 312 22.65 -26.82 12.14
N VAL A 313 23.70 -26.19 11.61
CA VAL A 313 23.91 -26.19 10.16
C VAL A 313 24.41 -27.58 9.74
N ALA A 314 23.61 -28.32 8.99
CA ALA A 314 23.95 -29.65 8.49
C ALA A 314 24.78 -29.58 7.20
N ASP A 315 24.52 -28.59 6.35
CA ASP A 315 25.22 -28.37 5.09
C ASP A 315 25.23 -26.87 4.74
N ALA A 316 26.29 -26.43 4.07
CA ALA A 316 26.45 -25.07 3.59
C ALA A 316 27.16 -25.10 2.24
N CYS A 317 26.60 -24.42 1.23
CA CYS A 317 27.23 -24.31 -0.09
C CYS A 317 26.96 -22.96 -0.75
N ILE A 318 27.95 -22.44 -1.46
CA ILE A 318 27.80 -21.23 -2.27
C ILE A 318 27.50 -21.62 -3.71
N HIS A 319 26.47 -21.03 -4.31
CA HIS A 319 26.13 -21.23 -5.71
C HIS A 319 25.77 -19.89 -6.39
N SER A 320 25.82 -19.87 -7.71
CA SER A 320 25.46 -18.68 -8.50
C SER A 320 24.06 -18.82 -9.08
N GLU A 321 23.20 -17.85 -8.83
CA GLU A 321 21.85 -17.78 -9.37
C GLU A 321 21.54 -16.35 -9.84
N GLY A 322 21.11 -16.20 -11.10
CA GLY A 322 20.69 -14.89 -11.65
C GLY A 322 21.78 -13.81 -11.59
N GLY A 323 23.06 -14.19 -11.63
CA GLY A 323 24.19 -13.26 -11.48
C GLY A 323 24.49 -12.82 -10.05
N SER A 324 23.83 -13.41 -9.06
CA SER A 324 24.14 -13.27 -7.62
C SER A 324 24.83 -14.53 -7.11
N LYS A 325 25.71 -14.41 -6.11
CA LYS A 325 26.20 -15.54 -5.32
C LYS A 325 25.34 -15.71 -4.07
N MET A 326 24.78 -16.90 -3.91
CA MET A 326 23.87 -17.25 -2.83
C MET A 326 24.54 -18.30 -1.94
N LEU A 327 24.57 -18.04 -0.64
CA LEU A 327 24.89 -19.04 0.39
C LEU A 327 23.62 -19.79 0.73
N ARG A 328 23.60 -21.08 0.43
CA ARG A 328 22.54 -21.99 0.85
C ARG A 328 22.97 -22.67 2.14
N LEU A 329 22.11 -22.56 3.15
CA LEU A 329 22.24 -23.23 4.44
C LEU A 329 21.15 -24.30 4.57
N THR A 330 21.53 -25.47 5.05
CA THR A 330 20.59 -26.51 5.45
C THR A 330 20.63 -26.64 6.97
N PHE A 331 19.53 -26.30 7.64
CA PHE A 331 19.40 -26.42 9.08
C PHE A 331 18.82 -27.77 9.47
N GLU A 332 19.37 -28.39 10.51
CA GLU A 332 18.75 -29.51 11.20
C GLU A 332 18.03 -29.02 12.45
N ILE A 333 16.71 -29.26 12.52
CA ILE A 333 15.86 -28.92 13.67
C ILE A 333 15.02 -30.16 14.01
N GLY A 334 15.23 -30.74 15.18
CA GLY A 334 14.45 -31.90 15.64
C GLY A 334 14.56 -33.13 14.73
N GLY A 335 15.66 -33.29 14.00
CA GLY A 335 15.89 -34.38 13.03
C GLY A 335 15.33 -34.13 11.63
N GLU A 336 14.74 -32.97 11.36
CA GLU A 336 14.31 -32.56 10.03
C GLU A 336 15.26 -31.51 9.43
N HIS A 337 15.39 -31.53 8.10
CA HIS A 337 16.25 -30.61 7.34
C HIS A 337 15.44 -29.51 6.65
N TYR A 338 15.91 -28.28 6.80
CA TYR A 338 15.27 -27.09 6.27
C TYR A 338 16.26 -26.25 5.47
N ARG A 339 15.84 -25.75 4.31
CA ARG A 339 16.69 -24.93 3.43
C ARG A 339 16.45 -23.45 3.65
N HIS A 340 17.54 -22.68 3.71
CA HIS A 340 17.55 -21.22 3.75
C HIS A 340 18.62 -20.67 2.83
N GLU A 341 18.38 -19.53 2.20
CA GLU A 341 19.30 -18.93 1.22
C GLU A 341 19.55 -17.45 1.54
N ILE A 342 20.82 -17.07 1.56
CA ILE A 342 21.28 -15.72 1.87
C ILE A 342 22.10 -15.22 0.68
N ALA A 343 21.83 -13.99 0.22
CA ALA A 343 22.63 -13.38 -0.84
C ALA A 343 23.97 -12.89 -0.28
N VAL A 344 25.08 -13.45 -0.77
CA VAL A 344 26.44 -13.03 -0.39
C VAL A 344 26.95 -11.95 -1.34
N GLU A 345 26.70 -12.12 -2.63
CA GLU A 345 26.99 -11.10 -3.65
C GLU A 345 25.77 -10.92 -4.55
N SER A 346 25.32 -9.69 -4.76
CA SER A 346 24.21 -9.37 -5.65
C SER A 346 24.47 -8.06 -6.40
N PRO A 347 24.09 -7.94 -7.68
CA PRO A 347 24.14 -6.67 -8.39
C PRO A 347 23.14 -5.63 -7.84
N SER A 348 22.15 -6.07 -7.06
CA SER A 348 21.19 -5.19 -6.40
C SER A 348 21.71 -4.76 -5.04
N SER A 349 21.97 -3.47 -4.86
CA SER A 349 22.45 -2.90 -3.58
C SER A 349 21.53 -3.24 -2.41
N SER A 350 20.21 -3.24 -2.60
CA SER A 350 19.28 -3.57 -1.50
C SER A 350 19.37 -5.04 -1.08
N ILE A 351 19.50 -5.94 -2.05
CA ILE A 351 19.63 -7.38 -1.78
C ILE A 351 21.00 -7.67 -1.17
N GLN A 352 22.04 -6.97 -1.64
CA GLN A 352 23.38 -7.03 -1.07
C GLN A 352 23.37 -6.60 0.40
N ASP A 353 22.80 -5.43 0.72
CA ASP A 353 22.80 -4.90 2.08
C ASP A 353 22.02 -5.79 3.06
N ASP A 354 20.87 -6.32 2.62
CA ASP A 354 20.07 -7.22 3.45
C ASP A 354 20.73 -8.58 3.61
N GLY A 355 21.32 -9.14 2.54
CA GLY A 355 22.04 -10.41 2.59
C GLY A 355 23.31 -10.34 3.45
N GLN A 356 24.08 -9.25 3.38
CA GLN A 356 25.24 -9.03 4.24
C GLN A 356 24.83 -8.87 5.71
N ARG A 357 23.76 -8.13 6.00
CA ARG A 357 23.22 -8.01 7.37
C ARG A 357 22.80 -9.37 7.92
N GLU A 358 22.17 -10.20 7.09
CA GLU A 358 21.73 -11.53 7.51
C GLU A 358 22.91 -12.49 7.72
N LEU A 359 23.91 -12.46 6.84
CA LEU A 359 25.15 -13.20 6.98
C LEU A 359 25.88 -12.83 8.28
N ASP A 360 26.01 -11.55 8.59
CA ASP A 360 26.62 -11.06 9.83
C ASP A 360 25.92 -11.61 11.07
N LEU A 361 24.59 -11.71 11.05
CA LEU A 361 23.80 -12.27 12.14
C LEU A 361 24.03 -13.78 12.30
N VAL A 362 24.15 -14.52 11.19
CA VAL A 362 24.51 -15.95 11.22
C VAL A 362 25.90 -16.12 11.80
N CYS A 363 26.90 -15.39 11.30
CA CYS A 363 28.28 -15.39 11.79
C CYS A 363 28.34 -15.13 13.30
N TYR A 364 27.66 -14.07 13.75
CA TYR A 364 27.58 -13.73 15.17
C TYR A 364 26.95 -14.86 16.01
N ALA A 365 25.88 -15.48 15.50
CA ALA A 365 25.19 -16.57 16.21
C ALA A 365 26.05 -17.84 16.31
N VAL A 366 26.85 -18.16 15.29
CA VAL A 366 27.80 -19.28 15.34
C VAL A 366 29.12 -18.91 16.07
N GLY A 367 29.32 -17.64 16.42
CA GLY A 367 30.52 -17.17 17.12
C GLY A 367 31.73 -16.96 16.19
N LEU A 368 31.50 -16.80 14.90
CA LEU A 368 32.52 -16.45 13.91
C LEU A 368 32.54 -14.93 13.70
N GLY A 369 33.74 -14.34 13.60
CA GLY A 369 33.89 -12.93 13.26
C GLY A 369 33.68 -12.66 11.77
N GLU A 370 34.13 -13.58 10.93
CA GLU A 370 33.99 -13.55 9.47
C GLU A 370 34.00 -15.01 8.97
N VAL A 371 33.29 -15.28 7.88
CA VAL A 371 33.27 -16.60 7.24
C VAL A 371 34.17 -16.53 6.02
N SER A 372 35.30 -17.23 6.07
CA SER A 372 36.19 -17.36 4.91
C SER A 372 35.86 -18.58 4.04
N ASP A 373 35.17 -19.56 4.62
CA ASP A 373 34.80 -20.83 4.00
C ASP A 373 33.46 -21.29 4.59
N GLU A 374 32.49 -21.62 3.73
CA GLU A 374 31.15 -22.05 4.14
C GLU A 374 31.15 -23.27 5.06
N SER A 375 32.17 -24.13 4.98
CA SER A 375 32.32 -25.31 5.83
C SER A 375 32.50 -24.95 7.31
N GLN A 376 32.94 -23.72 7.63
CA GLN A 376 33.06 -23.22 9.01
C GLN A 376 31.70 -23.09 9.71
N LEU A 377 30.62 -22.99 8.96
CA LEU A 377 29.26 -22.89 9.50
C LEU A 377 28.72 -24.26 9.91
N VAL A 378 29.18 -25.33 9.27
CA VAL A 378 28.65 -26.69 9.44
C VAL A 378 28.96 -27.24 10.83
N GLY A 379 27.96 -27.87 11.46
CA GLY A 379 28.06 -28.51 12.76
C GLY A 379 27.97 -27.56 13.97
N VAL A 380 27.89 -26.24 13.75
CA VAL A 380 27.78 -25.27 14.85
C VAL A 380 26.32 -25.08 15.27
N PRO A 381 25.97 -25.31 16.56
CA PRO A 381 24.61 -25.10 17.03
C PRO A 381 24.34 -23.62 17.31
N PHE A 382 23.13 -23.16 16.98
CA PHE A 382 22.64 -21.82 17.27
C PHE A 382 21.13 -21.85 17.56
N ILE A 383 20.58 -20.73 17.99
CA ILE A 383 19.15 -20.55 18.20
C ILE A 383 18.55 -19.82 17.01
N LEU A 384 17.63 -20.47 16.30
CA LEU A 384 16.86 -19.90 15.21
C LEU A 384 15.46 -19.54 15.70
N THR A 385 15.09 -18.26 15.63
CA THR A 385 13.71 -17.83 15.90
C THR A 385 13.03 -17.41 14.62
N VAL A 386 11.93 -18.08 14.28
CA VAL A 386 11.06 -17.74 13.14
C VAL A 386 9.83 -17.00 13.67
N SER A 387 9.73 -15.72 13.32
CA SER A 387 8.59 -14.88 13.74
C SER A 387 7.29 -15.24 13.00
N ALA A 388 6.15 -14.73 13.47
CA ALA A 388 4.87 -14.90 12.80
C ALA A 388 4.86 -14.36 11.35
N SER A 389 5.68 -13.34 11.08
CA SER A 389 5.88 -12.75 9.74
C SER A 389 6.77 -13.59 8.81
N GLY A 390 7.42 -14.64 9.33
CA GLY A 390 8.42 -15.42 8.60
C GLY A 390 9.84 -14.87 8.67
N ALA A 391 10.07 -13.71 9.31
CA ALA A 391 11.42 -13.20 9.52
C ALA A 391 12.23 -14.09 10.47
N PHE A 392 13.49 -14.33 10.10
CA PHE A 392 14.47 -15.09 10.86
C PHE A 392 15.23 -14.19 11.84
N ARG A 393 15.56 -14.76 13.01
CA ARG A 393 16.52 -14.18 13.96
C ARG A 393 17.45 -15.28 14.43
N TYR A 394 18.73 -14.94 14.50
CA TYR A 394 19.80 -15.84 14.92
C TYR A 394 20.34 -15.38 16.27
N ALA A 395 20.53 -16.31 17.20
CA ALA A 395 21.16 -16.05 18.48
C ALA A 395 22.12 -17.18 18.82
N ARG A 396 23.15 -16.88 19.61
CA ARG A 396 24.13 -17.86 20.03
C ARG A 396 23.47 -18.91 20.94
N ALA A 397 23.73 -20.18 20.67
CA ALA A 397 23.40 -21.23 21.63
C ALA A 397 24.40 -21.12 22.79
N GLU A 398 23.91 -20.92 24.02
CA GLU A 398 24.77 -21.01 25.19
C GLU A 398 25.39 -22.42 25.25
N ALA A 399 26.69 -22.48 25.53
CA ALA A 399 27.38 -23.75 25.71
C ALA A 399 26.74 -24.46 26.92
N ALA A 400 26.21 -25.66 26.69
CA ALA A 400 25.67 -26.52 27.74
C ALA A 400 26.78 -27.09 28.62
#